data_AF-A0A2Z5ZPJ1-F1
#
_entry.id   AF-A0A2Z5ZPJ1-F1
#
_cell.length_a   1.000
_cell.length_b   1.000
_cell.length_c   1.000
_cell.angle_alpha   90.00
_cell.angle_beta   90.00
_cell.angle_gamma   90.00
#
_symmetry.space_group_name_H-M   'P 1'
#
loop_
_entity.id
_entity.type
_entity.pdbx_description
1 polymer ?
#
loop_
_entity_poly.entity_id
_entity_poly.type
_entity_poly.pdbx_seq_one_letter_code
_entity_poly.pdbx_strand_id
1 'polypeptide(L)'
;AMISTGSVYFLLPRLYGRSEMYSVKLINAHFWIATIGIVLYIASMWISGVMQGLMWRATNPDGTLTYSFVESVKASYPFWTIRFIGGAMFLGGMLIMFYNMLKTI
;
A
#
# COMPACT_ATOMS: atom_id res chain seq x y z
N ALA A 1 2.93 3.40 10.01
CA ALA A 1 2.22 2.11 9.99
C ALA A 1 3.16 0.97 10.42
N MET A 2 4.13 0.55 9.59
CA MET A 2 5.00 -0.61 9.86
C MET A 2 5.67 -0.64 11.25
N ILE A 3 6.21 0.51 11.71
CA ILE A 3 6.83 0.61 13.04
C ILE A 3 5.81 0.34 14.15
N SER A 4 4.66 0.99 14.11
CA SER A 4 3.57 0.80 15.07
C SER A 4 3.11 -0.66 15.12
N THR A 5 3.02 -1.32 13.96
CA THR A 5 2.69 -2.74 13.86
C THR A 5 3.73 -3.62 14.54
N GLY A 6 5.02 -3.34 14.31
CA GLY A 6 6.12 -4.04 14.97
C GLY A 6 6.12 -3.83 16.48
N SER A 7 5.85 -2.60 16.94
CA SER A 7 5.72 -2.29 18.37
C SER A 7 4.59 -3.07 19.02
N VAL A 8 3.44 -3.22 18.35
CA VAL A 8 2.34 -4.04 18.88
C VAL A 8 2.73 -5.51 18.97
N TYR A 9 3.38 -6.08 17.94
CA TYR A 9 3.86 -7.48 18.00
C TYR A 9 4.83 -7.73 19.14
N PHE A 10 5.62 -6.73 19.53
CA PHE A 10 6.51 -6.81 20.68
C PHE A 10 5.79 -6.67 22.02
N LEU A 11 4.89 -5.68 22.15
CA LEU A 11 4.26 -5.32 23.41
C LEU A 11 3.12 -6.26 23.79
N LEU A 12 2.29 -6.68 22.82
CA LEU A 12 1.06 -7.43 23.09
C LEU A 12 1.28 -8.71 23.93
N PRO A 13 2.19 -9.65 23.59
CA PRO A 13 2.35 -10.86 24.40
C PRO A 13 2.78 -10.53 25.83
N ARG A 14 3.65 -9.52 26.02
CA ARG A 14 4.14 -9.10 27.35
C ARG A 14 3.01 -8.56 28.23
N LEU A 15 2.07 -7.82 27.66
CA LEU A 15 0.90 -7.31 28.39
C LEU A 15 -0.04 -8.43 28.86
N TYR A 16 -0.09 -9.55 28.14
CA TYR A 16 -0.91 -10.71 28.46
C TYR A 16 -0.12 -11.85 29.13
N GLY A 17 1.10 -11.58 29.60
CA GLY A 17 1.94 -12.57 30.30
C GLY A 17 2.40 -13.75 29.42
N ARG A 18 2.40 -13.59 28.09
CA ARG A 18 2.91 -14.56 27.11
C ARG A 18 4.37 -14.27 26.77
N SER A 19 5.15 -15.32 26.51
CA SER A 19 6.54 -15.21 26.04
C SER A 19 6.64 -14.66 24.61
N GLU A 20 5.68 -15.02 23.75
CA GLU A 20 5.67 -14.66 22.34
C GLU A 20 4.24 -14.58 21.79
N MET A 21 4.11 -14.03 20.57
CA MET A 21 2.86 -14.05 19.81
C MET A 21 2.47 -15.47 19.41
N TYR A 22 1.18 -15.73 19.24
CA TYR A 22 0.62 -17.03 18.87
C TYR A 22 1.33 -17.68 17.66
N SER A 23 1.64 -16.91 16.61
CA SER A 23 2.37 -17.42 15.46
C SER A 23 3.31 -16.39 14.85
N VAL A 24 4.62 -16.68 14.88
CA VAL A 24 5.66 -15.91 14.19
C VAL A 24 5.54 -16.05 12.67
N LYS A 25 5.03 -17.19 12.17
CA LYS A 25 4.81 -17.40 10.73
C LYS A 25 3.77 -16.42 10.17
N LEU A 26 2.71 -16.13 10.94
CA LEU A 26 1.70 -15.13 10.55
C LEU A 26 2.26 -13.70 10.56
N ILE A 27 3.21 -13.39 11.44
CA ILE A 27 3.92 -12.11 11.44
C ILE A 27 4.73 -11.97 10.13
N ASN A 28 5.44 -13.01 9.73
CA ASN A 28 6.20 -13.01 8.48
C ASN A 28 5.27 -12.90 7.25
N ALA A 29 4.15 -13.62 7.23
CA ALA A 29 3.14 -13.49 6.18
C ALA A 29 2.57 -12.07 6.08
N HIS A 30 2.21 -11.47 7.22
CA HIS A 30 1.78 -10.08 7.28
C HIS A 30 2.88 -9.14 6.74
N PHE A 31 4.12 -9.30 7.18
CA PHE A 31 5.24 -8.47 6.71
C PHE A 31 5.34 -8.47 5.18
N TRP A 32 5.33 -9.65 4.54
CA TRP A 32 5.46 -9.73 3.08
C TRP A 32 4.24 -9.17 2.35
N ILE A 33 3.03 -9.49 2.81
CA ILE A 33 1.79 -8.99 2.19
C ILE A 33 1.72 -7.46 2.29
N ALA A 34 2.04 -6.90 3.46
CA ALA A 34 2.07 -5.45 3.66
C ALA A 34 3.17 -4.78 2.83
N THR A 35 4.36 -5.38 2.76
CA THR A 35 5.49 -4.83 1.99
C THR A 35 5.19 -4.82 0.49
N ILE A 36 4.69 -5.93 -0.06
CA ILE A 36 4.32 -6.00 -1.49
C ILE A 36 3.19 -5.00 -1.78
N GLY A 37 2.18 -4.92 -0.90
CA GLY A 37 1.09 -3.96 -1.04
C GLY A 37 1.56 -2.51 -1.09
N ILE A 38 2.47 -2.12 -0.19
CA ILE A 38 3.07 -0.77 -0.18
C ILE A 38 3.89 -0.51 -1.44
N VAL A 39 4.73 -1.46 -1.87
CA VAL A 39 5.57 -1.29 -3.07
C VAL A 39 4.70 -1.11 -4.33
N LEU A 40 3.65 -1.91 -4.48
CA LEU A 40 2.68 -1.76 -5.58
C LEU A 40 1.99 -0.40 -5.55
N TYR A 41 1.59 0.05 -4.35
CA TYR A 41 0.99 1.37 -4.17
C TYR A 41 1.96 2.48 -4.63
N ILE A 42 3.19 2.48 -4.12
CA ILE A 42 4.20 3.50 -4.45
C ILE A 42 4.50 3.50 -5.95
N ALA A 43 4.75 2.33 -6.54
CA ALA A 43 5.07 2.21 -7.96
C ALA A 43 3.94 2.77 -8.84
N SER A 44 2.69 2.41 -8.55
CA SER A 44 1.53 2.91 -9.32
C SER A 44 1.38 4.43 -9.22
N MET A 45 1.62 5.01 -8.04
CA MET A 45 1.48 6.45 -7.83
C MET A 45 2.61 7.27 -8.42
N TRP A 46 3.84 6.76 -8.41
CA TRP A 46 4.93 7.40 -9.13
C TRP A 46 4.68 7.45 -10.63
N ILE A 47 4.32 6.32 -11.23
CA ILE A 47 4.06 6.28 -12.68
C ILE A 47 2.86 7.18 -13.03
N SER A 48 1.76 7.10 -12.27
CA SER A 48 0.60 7.95 -12.49
C SER A 48 0.94 9.44 -12.34
N GLY A 49 1.70 9.82 -11.31
CA GLY A 49 2.04 11.22 -11.03
C GLY A 49 2.97 11.81 -12.09
N VAL A 50 4.01 11.07 -12.49
CA VAL A 50 4.92 11.49 -13.56
C VAL A 50 4.15 11.65 -14.87
N MET A 51 3.33 10.66 -15.24
CA MET A 51 2.54 10.70 -16.47
C MET A 51 1.54 11.88 -16.47
N GLN A 52 0.81 12.10 -15.37
CA GLN A 52 -0.08 13.26 -15.24
C GLN A 52 0.70 14.58 -15.40
N GLY A 53 1.83 14.73 -14.72
CA GLY A 53 2.67 15.92 -14.83
C GLY A 53 3.21 16.16 -16.24
N LEU A 54 3.60 15.09 -16.96
CA LEU A 54 4.02 15.17 -18.35
C LEU A 54 2.85 15.57 -19.27
N MET A 55 1.66 15.01 -19.08
CA MET A 55 0.49 15.31 -19.91
C MET A 55 -0.01 16.74 -19.68
N TRP A 56 -0.03 17.24 -18.44
CA TRP A 56 -0.51 18.58 -18.12
C TRP A 56 0.40 19.69 -18.65
N ARG A 57 1.70 19.42 -18.82
CA ARG A 57 2.66 20.37 -19.38
C ARG A 57 2.96 20.15 -20.87
N ALA A 58 2.32 19.17 -21.50
CA ALA A 58 2.57 18.85 -22.90
C ALA A 58 1.95 19.93 -23.80
N THR A 59 2.79 20.52 -24.65
CA THR A 59 2.41 21.52 -25.63
C THR A 59 2.82 21.09 -27.02
N ASN A 60 1.97 21.37 -28.00
CA ASN A 60 2.27 21.20 -29.41
C ASN A 60 3.25 22.28 -29.90
N PRO A 61 3.87 22.13 -31.09
CA PRO A 61 4.78 23.13 -31.65
C PRO A 61 4.15 24.52 -31.85
N ASP A 62 2.82 24.59 -31.93
CA ASP A 62 2.04 25.84 -32.04
C ASP A 62 1.70 26.48 -30.68
N GLY A 63 2.15 25.88 -29.57
CA GLY A 63 1.91 26.36 -28.21
C GLY A 63 0.58 25.94 -27.58
N THR A 64 -0.29 25.22 -28.31
CA THR A 64 -1.53 24.67 -27.75
C THR A 64 -1.26 23.47 -26.84
N LEU A 65 -2.16 23.18 -25.90
CA LEU A 65 -2.05 22.01 -25.04
C LEU A 65 -2.29 20.73 -25.84
N THR A 66 -1.37 19.76 -25.70
CA THR A 66 -1.43 18.48 -26.42
C THR A 66 -2.54 17.57 -25.91
N TYR A 67 -2.82 17.59 -24.59
CA TYR A 67 -3.82 16.73 -23.97
C TYR A 67 -4.84 17.55 -23.20
N SER A 68 -6.10 17.14 -23.30
CA SER A 68 -7.16 17.58 -22.40
C SER A 68 -6.99 16.97 -21.00
N PHE A 69 -7.56 17.62 -19.99
CA PHE A 69 -7.56 17.08 -18.63
C PHE A 69 -8.22 15.69 -18.55
N VAL A 70 -9.30 15.47 -19.29
CA VAL A 70 -10.02 14.19 -19.32
C VAL A 70 -9.15 13.06 -19.86
N GLU A 71 -8.27 13.32 -20.82
CA GLU A 71 -7.32 12.32 -21.31
C GLU A 71 -6.29 11.93 -20.24
N SER A 72 -5.78 12.91 -19.49
CA SER A 72 -4.88 12.62 -18.36
C SER A 72 -5.56 11.76 -17.28
N VAL A 73 -6.86 11.99 -17.02
CA VAL A 73 -7.66 11.19 -16.10
C VAL A 73 -7.84 9.77 -16.62
N LYS A 74 -8.18 9.61 -17.91
CA LYS A 74 -8.35 8.31 -18.53
C LYS A 74 -7.07 7.48 -18.48
N ALA A 75 -5.94 8.10 -18.75
CA ALA A 75 -4.63 7.45 -18.67
C ALA A 75 -4.31 6.94 -17.25
N SER A 76 -4.84 7.58 -16.20
CA SER A 76 -4.58 7.22 -14.81
C SER A 76 -5.35 6.01 -14.27
N TYR A 77 -6.44 5.58 -14.93
CA TYR A 77 -7.29 4.48 -14.43
C TYR A 77 -6.54 3.18 -14.10
N PRO A 78 -5.64 2.67 -14.96
CA PRO A 78 -4.91 1.43 -14.65
C PRO A 78 -4.12 1.53 -13.34
N PHE A 79 -3.51 2.68 -13.08
CA PHE A 79 -2.73 2.91 -11.86
C PHE A 79 -3.61 3.01 -10.61
N TRP A 80 -4.83 3.52 -10.72
CA TRP A 80 -5.79 3.50 -9.61
C TRP A 80 -6.22 2.09 -9.24
N THR A 81 -6.38 1.21 -10.23
CA THR A 81 -6.66 -0.21 -9.98
C THR A 81 -5.49 -0.89 -9.27
N ILE A 82 -4.25 -0.68 -9.74
CA ILE A 82 -3.05 -1.25 -9.08
C ILE A 82 -2.91 -0.71 -7.66
N ARG A 83 -3.15 0.59 -7.44
CA ARG A 83 -3.18 1.20 -6.11
C ARG A 83 -4.21 0.55 -5.20
N PHE A 84 -5.42 0.33 -5.71
CA PHE A 84 -6.47 -0.33 -4.96
C PHE A 84 -6.05 -1.75 -4.54
N ILE A 85 -5.47 -2.53 -5.46
CA ILE A 85 -4.96 -3.87 -5.16
C ILE A 85 -3.85 -3.81 -4.11
N GLY A 86 -2.88 -2.90 -4.23
CA GLY A 86 -1.82 -2.72 -3.24
C GLY A 86 -2.36 -2.35 -1.85
N GLY A 87 -3.36 -1.47 -1.80
CA GLY A 87 -4.06 -1.11 -0.57
C GLY A 87 -4.86 -2.27 0.03
N ALA A 88 -5.53 -3.06 -0.80
CA ALA A 88 -6.27 -4.25 -0.37
C ALA A 88 -5.34 -5.34 0.18
N MET A 89 -4.15 -5.51 -0.40
CA MET A 89 -3.12 -6.39 0.17
C MET A 89 -2.69 -5.90 1.54
N PHE A 90 -2.39 -4.61 1.70
CA PHE A 90 -2.02 -4.04 3.00
C PHE A 90 -3.12 -4.24 4.06
N LEU A 91 -4.38 -4.01 3.69
CA LEU A 91 -5.53 -4.29 4.55
C LEU A 91 -5.65 -5.77 4.90
N GLY A 92 -5.43 -6.68 3.93
CA GLY A 92 -5.38 -8.12 4.18
C GLY A 92 -4.29 -8.50 5.19
N GLY A 93 -3.13 -7.85 5.13
CA GLY A 93 -2.08 -7.97 6.15
C GLY A 93 -2.56 -7.57 7.56
N MET A 94 -3.33 -6.49 7.66
CA MET A 94 -3.92 -6.06 8.95
C MET A 94 -4.96 -7.04 9.49
N LEU A 95 -5.73 -7.71 8.63
CA LEU A 95 -6.64 -8.77 9.05
C LEU A 95 -5.88 -9.98 9.60
N ILE A 96 -4.74 -10.35 8.98
CA ILE A 96 -3.84 -11.40 9.50
C ILE A 96 -3.28 -11.02 10.88
N MET A 97 -2.86 -9.76 11.04
CA MET A 97 -2.43 -9.24 12.33
C MET A 97 -3.53 -9.37 13.37
N PHE A 98 -4.73 -8.87 13.07
CA PHE A 98 -5.87 -8.91 13.98
C PHE A 98 -6.18 -10.33 14.45
N TYR A 99 -6.22 -11.30 13.53
CA TYR A 99 -6.37 -12.71 13.88
C TYR A 99 -5.26 -13.22 14.81
N ASN A 100 -3.99 -12.92 14.50
CA ASN A 100 -2.87 -13.35 15.34
C ASN A 100 -2.92 -12.75 16.75
N MET A 101 -3.37 -11.49 16.86
CA MET A 101 -3.57 -10.81 18.14
C MET A 101 -4.67 -11.49 18.96
N LEU A 102 -5.83 -11.76 18.36
CA LEU A 102 -6.95 -12.44 19.03
C LEU A 102 -6.57 -13.82 19.56
N LYS A 103 -5.65 -14.53 18.89
CA LYS A 103 -5.17 -15.84 19.34
C LYS A 103 -4.08 -15.77 20.41
N THR A 104 -3.47 -14.59 20.61
CA THR A 104 -2.39 -14.37 21.59
C THR A 104 -2.94 -13.95 22.95
N ILE A 105 -4.00 -13.14 22.93
CA ILE A 105 -4.82 -12.79 24.10
C ILE A 105 -5.38 -14.09 24.69
#